data_AF-A0A420ENN1-F1
#
_entry.id   AF-A0A420ENN1-F1
#
_cell.length_a   1.000
_cell.length_b   1.000
_cell.length_c   1.000
_cell.angle_alpha   90.00
_cell.angle_beta   90.00
_cell.angle_gamma   90.00
#
_symmetry.space_group_name_H-M   'P 1'
#
loop_
_entity.id
_entity.type
_entity.pdbx_description
1 polymer ?
#
loop_
_entity_poly.entity_id
_entity_poly.type
_entity_poly.pdbx_seq_one_letter_code
_entity_poly.pdbx_strand_id
1 'polypeptide(L)'
;MSVAGFKAANRILLSWGSSPQQIQSILKVSSVIYDQYNSNPESVKLDEEQLIRISYLLNIHQAIRLTFENQENVTGFMRMENGNTFFEGRKPIDIISSGNIDDLYEVACRVEAITL
;
A
#
# COMPACT_ATOMS: atom_id res chain seq x y z
N MET A 1 17.82 -0.77 8.20
CA MET A 1 17.03 0.27 7.51
C MET A 1 15.56 -0.14 7.34
N SER A 2 14.93 -0.79 8.33
CA SER A 2 13.63 -1.48 8.13
C SER A 2 12.43 -0.85 8.84
N VAL A 3 12.63 -0.17 9.98
CA VAL A 3 11.52 0.34 10.82
C VAL A 3 10.77 1.52 10.18
N ALA A 4 11.51 2.47 9.60
CA ALA A 4 10.94 3.66 8.99
C ALA A 4 10.06 3.31 7.78
N GLY A 5 10.50 2.36 6.94
CA GLY A 5 9.75 1.88 5.78
C GLY A 5 8.42 1.24 6.19
N PHE A 6 8.44 0.34 7.17
CA PHE A 6 7.20 -0.26 7.69
C PHE A 6 6.24 0.80 8.25
N LYS A 7 6.75 1.74 9.06
CA LYS A 7 5.94 2.84 9.62
C LYS A 7 5.30 3.68 8.51
N ALA A 8 6.04 3.98 7.45
CA ALA A 8 5.53 4.72 6.31
C ALA A 8 4.43 3.94 5.58
N ALA A 9 4.69 2.68 5.22
CA ALA A 9 3.71 1.82 4.55
C ALA A 9 2.43 1.63 5.38
N ASN A 10 2.57 1.38 6.69
CA ASN A 10 1.43 1.24 7.59
C ASN A 10 0.56 2.51 7.61
N ARG A 11 1.17 3.70 7.69
CA ARG A 11 0.45 4.97 7.65
C ARG A 11 -0.26 5.20 6.32
N ILE A 12 0.39 4.84 5.21
CA ILE A 12 -0.20 4.94 3.87
C ILE A 12 -1.45 4.06 3.77
N LEU A 13 -1.35 2.79 4.15
CA LEU A 13 -2.48 1.86 4.10
C LEU A 13 -3.63 2.28 5.02
N LEU A 14 -3.33 2.76 6.23
CA LEU A 14 -4.34 3.33 7.13
C LEU A 14 -5.02 4.55 6.51
N SER A 15 -4.28 5.42 5.81
CA SER A 15 -4.85 6.58 5.12
C SER A 15 -5.77 6.19 3.96
N TRP A 16 -5.53 5.03 3.34
CA TRP A 16 -6.40 4.43 2.33
C TRP A 16 -7.55 3.61 2.94
N GLY A 17 -7.69 3.61 4.27
CA GLY A 17 -8.79 2.96 4.98
C GLY A 17 -8.65 1.45 5.12
N SER A 18 -7.45 0.89 4.97
CA SER A 18 -7.22 -0.54 5.20
C SER A 18 -7.44 -0.92 6.66
N SER A 19 -8.11 -2.05 6.88
CA SER A 19 -8.19 -2.71 8.18
C SER A 19 -6.85 -3.33 8.58
N PRO A 20 -6.63 -3.63 9.87
CA PRO A 20 -5.42 -4.36 10.30
C PRO A 20 -5.20 -5.68 9.54
N GLN A 21 -6.27 -6.40 9.24
CA GLN A 21 -6.20 -7.66 8.49
C GLN A 21 -5.76 -7.44 7.04
N GLN A 22 -6.26 -6.38 6.40
CA GLN A 22 -5.81 -6.01 5.05
C GLN A 22 -4.34 -5.60 5.07
N ILE A 23 -3.90 -4.81 6.06
CA ILE A 23 -2.51 -4.39 6.18
C ILE A 23 -1.59 -5.61 6.34
N GLN A 24 -1.96 -6.56 7.20
CA GLN A 24 -1.22 -7.81 7.39
C GLN A 24 -1.13 -8.61 6.09
N SER A 25 -2.24 -8.72 5.36
CA SER A 25 -2.30 -9.40 4.06
C SER A 25 -1.38 -8.73 3.03
N ILE A 26 -1.51 -7.42 2.85
CA ILE A 26 -0.77 -6.62 1.85
C ILE A 26 0.74 -6.66 2.12
N LEU A 27 1.14 -6.49 3.39
CA LEU A 27 2.54 -6.49 3.81
C LEU A 27 3.09 -7.91 4.07
N LYS A 28 2.26 -8.94 3.91
CA LYS A 28 2.61 -10.35 4.15
C LYS A 28 3.21 -10.61 5.54
N VAL A 29 2.72 -9.90 6.56
CA VAL A 29 3.16 -10.07 7.95
C VAL A 29 2.11 -10.81 8.77
N SER A 30 2.56 -11.64 9.72
CA SER A 30 1.66 -12.27 10.68
C SER A 30 1.11 -11.25 11.69
N SER A 31 -0.01 -11.56 12.34
CA SER A 31 -0.55 -10.71 13.43
C SER A 31 0.49 -10.46 14.53
N VAL A 32 1.26 -11.49 14.90
CA VAL A 32 2.32 -11.36 15.93
C VAL A 32 3.36 -10.32 15.51
N ILE A 33 3.82 -10.39 14.26
CA ILE A 33 4.81 -9.46 13.73
C ILE A 33 4.22 -8.05 13.62
N TYR A 34 2.98 -7.92 13.18
CA TYR A 34 2.26 -6.65 13.12
C TYR A 34 2.09 -6.01 14.51
N ASP A 35 1.69 -6.78 15.51
CA ASP A 35 1.50 -6.32 16.89
C ASP A 35 2.84 -5.93 17.55
N GLN A 36 3.89 -6.69 17.26
CA GLN A 36 5.26 -6.34 17.65
C GLN A 36 5.73 -5.06 16.96
N TYR A 37 5.45 -4.86 15.67
CA TYR A 37 5.78 -3.62 14.99
C TYR A 37 5.06 -2.41 15.58
N ASN A 38 3.81 -2.59 16.04
CA ASN A 38 3.05 -1.51 16.69
C ASN A 38 3.54 -1.20 18.10
N SER A 39 3.98 -2.22 18.86
CA SER A 39 4.36 -2.08 20.27
C SER A 39 5.85 -1.76 20.46
N ASN A 40 6.72 -2.44 19.71
CA ASN A 40 8.17 -2.26 19.72
C ASN A 40 8.76 -2.35 18.29
N PRO A 41 8.61 -1.30 17.47
CA PRO A 41 9.02 -1.33 16.07
C PRO A 41 10.48 -1.71 15.84
N GLU A 42 11.39 -1.42 16.78
CA GLU A 42 12.83 -1.65 16.63
C GLU A 42 13.25 -3.11 16.77
N SER A 43 12.42 -3.97 17.37
CA SER A 43 12.75 -5.38 17.55
C SER A 43 12.54 -6.24 16.31
N VAL A 44 11.86 -5.72 15.29
CA VAL A 44 11.43 -6.54 14.16
C VAL A 44 12.19 -6.19 12.88
N LYS A 45 12.71 -7.24 12.22
CA LYS A 45 13.41 -7.13 10.95
C LYS A 45 12.48 -7.51 9.80
N LEU A 46 12.51 -6.71 8.74
CA LEU A 46 11.85 -7.01 7.48
C LEU A 46 12.80 -7.86 6.63
N ASP A 47 12.21 -8.82 5.90
CA ASP A 47 12.89 -9.55 4.83
C ASP A 47 12.76 -8.82 3.50
N GLU A 48 13.37 -9.39 2.46
CA GLU A 48 13.38 -8.84 1.10
C GLU A 48 11.97 -8.72 0.51
N GLU A 49 11.09 -9.72 0.73
CA GLU A 49 9.71 -9.68 0.24
C GLU A 49 8.98 -8.45 0.79
N GLN A 50 9.17 -8.15 2.08
CA GLN A 50 8.44 -7.03 2.69
C GLN A 50 9.02 -5.69 2.26
N LEU A 51 10.32 -5.62 2.01
CA LEU A 51 10.94 -4.42 1.45
C LEU A 51 10.42 -4.14 0.03
N ILE A 52 10.24 -5.17 -0.81
CA ILE A 52 9.66 -5.04 -2.15
C ILE A 52 8.21 -4.53 -2.06
N ARG A 53 7.38 -5.13 -1.21
CA ARG A 53 5.99 -4.70 -1.02
C ARG A 53 5.89 -3.25 -0.54
N ILE A 54 6.75 -2.86 0.40
CA ILE A 54 6.84 -1.47 0.86
C ILE A 54 7.25 -0.54 -0.30
N SER A 55 8.19 -0.94 -1.14
CA SER A 55 8.59 -0.16 -2.32
C SER A 55 7.39 0.12 -3.24
N TYR A 56 6.58 -0.89 -3.55
CA TYR A 56 5.38 -0.68 -4.38
C TYR A 56 4.36 0.25 -3.74
N LEU A 57 4.13 0.13 -2.43
CA LEU A 57 3.22 1.04 -1.71
C LEU A 57 3.71 2.49 -1.73
N LEU A 58 5.02 2.72 -1.57
CA LEU A 58 5.62 4.05 -1.65
C LEU A 58 5.48 4.62 -3.05
N ASN A 59 5.72 3.82 -4.08
CA ASN A 59 5.57 4.22 -5.48
C ASN A 59 4.13 4.62 -5.82
N ILE A 60 3.14 3.80 -5.45
CA ILE A 60 1.71 4.13 -5.61
C ILE A 60 1.41 5.47 -4.93
N HIS A 61 1.84 5.63 -3.67
CA HIS A 61 1.56 6.85 -2.93
C HIS A 61 2.23 8.08 -3.54
N GLN A 62 3.48 7.95 -4.00
CA GLN A 62 4.21 9.02 -4.67
C GLN A 62 3.50 9.43 -5.97
N ALA A 63 3.16 8.47 -6.83
CA ALA A 63 2.48 8.74 -8.09
C ALA A 63 1.16 9.49 -7.85
N ILE A 64 0.32 9.02 -6.93
CA ILE A 64 -0.93 9.70 -6.57
C ILE A 64 -0.67 11.15 -6.10
N ARG A 65 0.35 11.38 -5.26
CA ARG A 65 0.71 12.73 -4.78
C ARG A 65 1.23 13.66 -5.89
N LEU A 66 1.78 13.10 -6.96
CA LEU A 66 2.20 13.88 -8.12
C LEU A 66 1.02 14.20 -9.05
N THR A 67 -0.01 13.34 -9.09
CA THR A 67 -1.23 13.58 -9.88
C THR A 67 -2.15 14.62 -9.26
N PHE A 68 -2.33 14.60 -7.94
CA PHE A 68 -3.37 15.40 -7.27
C PHE A 68 -2.80 16.44 -6.32
N GLU A 69 -3.25 17.68 -6.47
CA GLU A 69 -2.88 18.79 -5.58
C GLU A 69 -3.70 18.79 -4.27
N ASN A 70 -4.91 18.22 -4.28
CA ASN A 70 -5.78 18.17 -3.11
C ASN A 70 -5.60 16.87 -2.31
N GLN A 71 -5.39 17.01 -0.99
CA GLN A 71 -5.14 15.89 -0.08
C GLN A 71 -6.28 14.86 -0.04
N GLU A 72 -7.52 15.29 -0.30
CA GLU A 72 -8.70 14.41 -0.37
C GLU A 72 -8.57 13.37 -1.49
N ASN A 73 -8.12 13.76 -2.69
CA ASN A 73 -7.90 12.82 -3.78
C ASN A 73 -6.68 11.95 -3.54
N VAL A 74 -5.65 12.48 -2.85
CA VAL A 74 -4.46 11.72 -2.49
C VAL A 74 -4.77 10.51 -1.61
N THR A 75 -5.69 10.66 -0.65
CA THR A 75 -6.11 9.57 0.23
C THR A 75 -7.33 8.81 -0.32
N GLY A 76 -8.15 9.48 -1.15
CA GLY A 76 -9.38 8.95 -1.71
C GLY A 76 -9.18 8.02 -2.91
N PHE A 77 -8.18 8.27 -3.77
CA PHE A 77 -7.99 7.55 -5.04
C PHE A 77 -8.05 6.03 -4.90
N MET A 78 -7.32 5.47 -3.93
CA MET A 78 -7.27 4.02 -3.71
C MET A 78 -8.61 3.42 -3.28
N ARG A 79 -9.52 4.24 -2.75
CA ARG A 79 -10.85 3.86 -2.23
C ARG A 79 -11.98 4.13 -3.22
N MET A 80 -11.70 4.81 -4.32
CA MET A 80 -12.69 5.15 -5.35
C MET A 80 -12.76 4.04 -6.39
N GLU A 81 -13.96 3.79 -6.90
CA GLU A 81 -14.14 2.94 -8.07
C GLU A 81 -13.37 3.56 -9.24
N ASN A 82 -12.54 2.77 -9.89
CA ASN A 82 -11.69 3.26 -10.97
C ASN A 82 -12.17 2.67 -12.30
N GLY A 83 -12.66 3.54 -13.18
CA GLY A 83 -13.20 3.17 -14.49
C GLY A 83 -12.14 2.94 -15.57
N ASN A 84 -10.85 3.10 -15.27
CA ASN A 84 -9.79 2.75 -16.22
C ASN A 84 -9.86 1.25 -16.52
N THR A 85 -9.56 0.88 -17.77
CA THR A 85 -9.74 -0.47 -18.33
C THR A 85 -9.15 -1.59 -17.47
N PHE A 86 -8.05 -1.33 -16.75
CA PHE A 86 -7.45 -2.32 -15.85
C PHE A 86 -8.27 -2.57 -14.57
N PHE A 87 -8.82 -1.51 -13.99
CA PHE A 87 -9.51 -1.61 -12.71
C PHE A 87 -10.95 -2.12 -12.88
N GLU A 88 -11.56 -1.88 -14.05
CA GLU A 88 -12.91 -2.39 -14.40
C GLU A 88 -13.98 -2.02 -13.35
N GLY A 89 -13.88 -0.81 -12.78
CA GLY A 89 -14.76 -0.33 -11.71
C GLY A 89 -14.38 -0.82 -10.31
N ARG A 90 -13.40 -1.71 -10.17
CA ARG A 90 -12.88 -2.10 -8.84
C ARG A 90 -12.07 -0.97 -8.22
N LYS A 91 -12.02 -0.97 -6.89
CA LYS A 91 -11.17 -0.06 -6.14
C LYS A 91 -9.74 -0.62 -6.11
N PRO A 92 -8.71 0.19 -6.37
CA PRO A 92 -7.32 -0.27 -6.29
C PRO A 92 -6.98 -0.94 -4.96
N ILE A 93 -7.53 -0.45 -3.83
CA ILE A 93 -7.31 -1.03 -2.50
C ILE A 93 -7.87 -2.44 -2.36
N ASP A 94 -8.99 -2.73 -3.02
CA ASP A 94 -9.64 -4.05 -2.95
C ASP A 94 -8.81 -5.09 -3.71
N ILE A 95 -8.15 -4.69 -4.79
CA ILE A 95 -7.25 -5.55 -5.59
C ILE A 95 -6.03 -5.94 -4.75
N ILE A 96 -5.31 -4.97 -4.18
CA ILE A 96 -4.08 -5.27 -3.43
C ILE A 96 -4.35 -5.97 -2.10
N SER A 97 -5.57 -5.85 -1.55
CA SER A 97 -5.98 -6.51 -0.30
C SER A 97 -5.93 -8.04 -0.36
N SER A 98 -5.87 -8.64 -1.56
CA SER A 98 -5.63 -10.08 -1.75
C SER A 98 -4.31 -10.55 -1.12
N GLY A 99 -3.34 -9.64 -0.97
CA GLY A 99 -1.99 -9.95 -0.52
C GLY A 99 -1.10 -10.58 -1.61
N ASN A 100 -1.64 -10.79 -2.81
CA ASN A 100 -0.86 -11.24 -3.96
C ASN A 100 0.12 -10.14 -4.38
N ILE A 101 1.39 -10.51 -4.55
CA ILE A 101 2.44 -9.56 -4.93
C ILE A 101 2.27 -9.07 -6.37
N ASP A 102 1.77 -9.92 -7.27
CA ASP A 102 1.55 -9.56 -8.68
C ASP A 102 0.45 -8.50 -8.81
N ASP A 103 -0.61 -8.61 -8.01
CA ASP A 103 -1.68 -7.62 -7.93
C ASP A 103 -1.14 -6.26 -7.45
N LEU A 104 -0.28 -6.28 -6.41
CA LEU A 104 0.34 -5.07 -5.88
C LEU A 104 1.28 -4.40 -6.90
N TYR A 105 2.09 -5.20 -7.59
CA TYR A 105 2.97 -4.74 -8.66
C TYR A 105 2.18 -4.11 -9.82
N GLU A 106 1.16 -4.81 -10.31
CA GLU A 106 0.37 -4.34 -11.45
C GLU A 106 -0.37 -3.03 -11.10
N VAL A 107 -0.95 -2.92 -9.90
CA VAL A 107 -1.54 -1.66 -9.43
C VAL A 107 -0.50 -0.55 -9.37
N ALA A 108 0.72 -0.83 -8.89
CA ALA A 108 1.80 0.17 -8.87
C ALA A 108 2.13 0.68 -10.28
N CYS A 109 2.35 -0.21 -11.24
CA CYS A 109 2.64 0.17 -12.63
C CYS A 109 1.50 0.98 -13.26
N ARG A 110 0.24 0.60 -13.01
CA ARG A 110 -0.93 1.30 -13.58
C ARG A 110 -1.10 2.68 -12.99
N VAL A 111 -0.84 2.87 -11.70
CA VAL A 111 -0.93 4.18 -11.05
C VAL A 111 0.22 5.08 -11.48
N GLU A 112 1.45 4.56 -11.57
CA GLU A 112 2.59 5.32 -12.12
C GLU A 112 2.31 5.81 -13.55
N ALA A 113 1.72 4.95 -14.40
CA ALA A 113 1.38 5.31 -15.77
C ALA A 113 0.30 6.41 -15.90
N ILE A 114 -0.43 6.76 -14.83
CA ILE A 114 -1.38 7.88 -14.83
C ILE A 114 -0.63 9.23 -14.70
N THR A 115 0.57 9.23 -14.11
CA THR A 115 1.37 10.44 -13.91
C THR A 115 2.26 10.83 -15.10
N LEU A 116 2.40 9.94 -16.08
CA LEU A 116 3.23 10.11 -17.28
C LEU A 116 2.38 10.44 -18.51
#